data_AF-A0A928RGM3-F1
#
_entry.id   AF-A0A928RGM3-F1
#
_cell.length_a   1.000
_cell.length_b   1.000
_cell.length_c   1.000
_cell.angle_alpha   90.00
_cell.angle_beta   90.00
_cell.angle_gamma   90.00
#
_symmetry.space_group_name_H-M   'P 1'
#
loop_
_entity.id
_entity.type
_entity.pdbx_description
1 polymer ?
#
loop_
_entity_poly.entity_id
_entity_poly.type
_entity_poly.pdbx_seq_one_letter_code
_entity_poly.pdbx_strand_id
1 'polypeptide(L)'
;MNILAYVLSGLSLISMIIASLTKGERMGKILFFVFCANFLTATSYLLNGQGINGAAACYLGALQSLINYFFDSKNKPIPKWLICIYAVAIIVLNLWVSGGVTWLGMLVIVASLVFVLCIGQENGAKYRIWTVVNMILWCTYDVLSGAYNGLIVHFPLLISSIIGMIIHDR
;
A
#
# COMPACT_ATOMS: atom_id res chain seq x y z
N MET A 1 9.64 -21.09 -10.00
CA MET A 1 9.47 -19.66 -10.34
C MET A 1 8.11 -19.49 -11.00
N ASN A 2 7.19 -18.74 -10.37
CA ASN A 2 5.86 -18.49 -10.94
C ASN A 2 5.91 -17.23 -11.81
N ILE A 3 6.02 -17.39 -13.14
CA ILE A 3 6.03 -16.30 -14.13
C ILE A 3 4.85 -15.34 -13.92
N LEU A 4 3.67 -15.89 -13.59
CA LEU A 4 2.47 -15.11 -13.29
C LEU A 4 2.67 -14.11 -12.15
N ALA A 5 3.39 -14.49 -11.08
CA ALA A 5 3.62 -13.60 -9.94
C ALA A 5 4.47 -12.39 -10.33
N TYR A 6 5.48 -12.57 -11.19
CA TYR A 6 6.28 -11.45 -11.72
C TYR A 6 5.47 -10.52 -12.61
N VAL A 7 4.59 -11.05 -13.46
CA VAL A 7 3.68 -10.25 -14.28
C VAL A 7 2.77 -9.39 -13.40
N LEU A 8 2.19 -9.98 -12.34
CA LEU A 8 1.34 -9.26 -11.39
C LEU A 8 2.12 -8.17 -10.64
N SER A 9 3.34 -8.46 -10.18
CA SER A 9 4.21 -7.46 -9.55
C SER A 9 4.56 -6.30 -10.50
N GLY A 10 4.82 -6.59 -11.77
CA GLY A 10 5.07 -5.55 -12.79
C GLY A 10 3.86 -4.65 -13.03
N LEU A 11 2.67 -5.24 -13.14
CA LEU A 11 1.42 -4.48 -13.29
C LEU A 11 1.09 -3.67 -12.03
N SER A 12 1.39 -4.20 -10.85
CA SER A 12 1.27 -3.48 -9.58
C SER A 12 2.18 -2.26 -9.56
N LEU A 13 3.44 -2.42 -9.94
CA LEU A 13 4.40 -1.34 -10.02
C LEU A 13 3.92 -0.23 -10.98
N ILE A 14 3.47 -0.59 -12.18
CA ILE A 14 2.94 0.38 -13.15
C ILE A 14 1.77 1.14 -12.55
N SER A 15 0.84 0.45 -11.89
CA SER A 15 -0.31 1.06 -11.23
C SER A 15 0.13 2.08 -10.18
N MET A 16 1.11 1.73 -9.33
CA MET A 16 1.61 2.65 -8.31
C MET A 16 2.38 3.84 -8.88
N ILE A 17 3.16 3.65 -9.94
CA ILE A 17 3.83 4.77 -10.61
C ILE A 17 2.79 5.78 -11.13
N ILE A 18 1.73 5.29 -11.76
CA ILE A 18 0.63 6.14 -12.23
C ILE A 18 -0.03 6.85 -11.05
N ALA A 19 -0.26 6.16 -9.93
CA ALA A 19 -0.81 6.77 -8.72
C ALA A 19 0.09 7.90 -8.19
N SER A 20 1.39 7.67 -8.02
CA SER A 20 2.33 8.64 -7.47
C SER A 20 2.56 9.86 -8.36
N LEU A 21 2.49 9.68 -9.69
CA LEU A 21 2.61 10.75 -10.68
C LEU A 21 1.29 11.45 -11.01
N THR A 22 0.17 11.00 -10.44
CA THR A 22 -1.11 11.69 -10.61
C THR A 22 -1.13 12.97 -9.77
N LYS A 23 -1.62 14.07 -10.35
CA LYS A 23 -1.83 15.34 -9.63
C LYS A 23 -2.77 15.14 -8.44
N GLY A 24 -2.42 15.77 -7.31
CA GLY A 24 -3.06 15.54 -6.01
C GLY A 24 -4.56 15.85 -5.94
N GLU A 25 -5.07 16.69 -6.81
CA GLU A 25 -6.50 17.03 -6.92
C GLU A 25 -7.37 15.87 -7.44
N ARG A 26 -6.76 14.77 -7.90
CA ARG A 26 -7.46 13.62 -8.48
C ARG A 26 -7.36 12.39 -7.57
N MET A 27 -7.67 12.56 -6.29
CA MET A 27 -7.50 11.52 -5.28
C MET A 27 -8.27 10.23 -5.61
N GLY A 28 -9.47 10.30 -6.19
CA GLY A 28 -10.18 9.10 -6.67
C GLY A 28 -9.40 8.28 -7.70
N LYS A 29 -8.66 8.92 -8.61
CA LYS A 29 -7.80 8.18 -9.55
C LYS A 29 -6.63 7.53 -8.82
N ILE A 30 -6.01 8.25 -7.87
CA ILE A 30 -4.94 7.73 -7.03
C ILE A 30 -5.43 6.48 -6.28
N LEU A 31 -6.58 6.57 -5.59
CA LEU A 31 -7.16 5.48 -4.83
C LEU A 31 -7.47 4.25 -5.69
N PHE A 32 -7.99 4.44 -6.90
CA PHE A 32 -8.23 3.33 -7.82
C PHE A 32 -6.95 2.61 -8.23
N PHE A 33 -5.89 3.36 -8.59
CA PHE A 33 -4.61 2.75 -8.94
C PHE A 33 -3.91 2.10 -7.75
N VAL A 34 -4.04 2.68 -6.55
CA VAL A 34 -3.53 2.08 -5.30
C VAL A 34 -4.28 0.80 -4.96
N PHE A 35 -5.60 0.74 -5.21
CA PHE A 35 -6.38 -0.49 -5.10
C PHE A 35 -5.82 -1.57 -6.03
N CYS A 36 -5.68 -1.26 -7.33
CA CYS A 36 -5.17 -2.20 -8.32
C CYS A 36 -3.79 -2.72 -7.92
N ALA A 37 -2.89 -1.82 -7.52
CA ALA A 37 -1.56 -2.18 -7.08
C ALA A 37 -1.55 -3.12 -5.87
N ASN A 38 -2.26 -2.75 -4.79
CA ASN A 38 -2.30 -3.57 -3.59
C ASN A 38 -2.91 -4.95 -3.86
N PHE A 39 -3.97 -5.02 -4.66
CA PHE A 39 -4.59 -6.29 -5.04
C PHE A 39 -3.64 -7.19 -5.85
N LEU A 40 -2.92 -6.61 -6.81
CA LEU A 40 -1.95 -7.31 -7.64
C LEU A 40 -0.72 -7.76 -6.82
N THR A 41 -0.19 -6.91 -5.93
CA THR A 41 0.90 -7.25 -5.01
C THR A 41 0.50 -8.36 -4.06
N ALA A 42 -0.69 -8.28 -3.46
CA ALA A 42 -1.18 -9.31 -2.55
C ALA A 42 -1.28 -10.67 -3.24
N THR A 43 -1.82 -10.69 -4.46
CA THR A 43 -1.94 -11.90 -5.27
C THR A 43 -0.56 -12.44 -5.67
N SER A 44 0.40 -11.57 -5.99
CA SER A 44 1.78 -11.97 -6.27
C SER A 44 2.46 -12.61 -5.06
N TYR A 45 2.29 -12.06 -3.85
CA TYR A 45 2.81 -12.65 -2.62
C TYR A 45 2.19 -14.03 -2.34
N LEU A 46 0.86 -14.18 -2.49
CA LEU A 46 0.21 -15.48 -2.34
C LEU A 46 0.75 -16.53 -3.32
N LEU A 47 0.91 -16.18 -4.60
CA LEU A 47 1.37 -17.12 -5.63
C LEU A 47 2.84 -17.53 -5.46
N ASN A 48 3.67 -16.70 -4.82
CA ASN A 48 5.06 -17.06 -4.52
C ASN A 48 5.21 -17.84 -3.22
N GLY A 49 4.16 -17.93 -2.38
CA GLY A 49 4.18 -18.62 -1.09
C GLY A 49 5.08 -17.97 -0.04
N GLN A 50 5.69 -16.82 -0.35
CA GLN A 50 6.55 -16.05 0.55
C GLN A 50 5.86 -14.74 0.91
N GLY A 51 5.81 -14.43 2.20
CA GLY A 51 5.24 -13.16 2.69
C GLY A 51 3.72 -13.16 2.84
N ILE A 52 3.12 -14.20 3.43
CA ILE A 52 1.67 -14.26 3.71
C ILE A 52 1.19 -13.06 4.53
N ASN A 53 1.99 -12.57 5.50
CA ASN A 53 1.67 -11.33 6.23
C ASN A 53 1.59 -10.12 5.30
N GLY A 54 2.54 -9.98 4.37
CA GLY A 54 2.54 -8.93 3.36
C GLY A 54 1.31 -9.05 2.44
N ALA A 55 0.95 -10.26 2.02
CA ALA A 55 -0.26 -10.50 1.24
C ALA A 55 -1.53 -10.06 1.97
N ALA A 56 -1.68 -10.46 3.24
CA ALA A 56 -2.82 -10.10 4.08
C ALA A 56 -2.94 -8.57 4.25
N ALA A 57 -1.82 -7.91 4.54
CA ALA A 57 -1.75 -6.46 4.63
C ALA A 57 -2.13 -5.77 3.31
N CYS A 58 -1.61 -6.24 2.17
CA CYS A 58 -1.93 -5.68 0.86
C CYS A 58 -3.39 -5.92 0.47
N TYR A 59 -4.01 -7.07 0.78
CA TYR A 59 -5.45 -7.24 0.53
C TYR A 59 -6.32 -6.29 1.34
N LEU A 60 -6.00 -6.08 2.62
CA LEU A 60 -6.69 -5.07 3.43
C LEU A 60 -6.45 -3.67 2.88
N GLY A 61 -5.22 -3.34 2.47
CA GLY A 61 -4.89 -2.08 1.83
C GLY A 61 -5.70 -1.86 0.55
N ALA A 62 -5.84 -2.89 -0.28
CA ALA A 62 -6.67 -2.85 -1.49
C ALA A 62 -8.14 -2.57 -1.14
N LEU A 63 -8.71 -3.33 -0.20
CA LEU A 63 -10.09 -3.15 0.25
C LEU A 63 -10.32 -1.72 0.79
N GLN A 64 -9.38 -1.22 1.59
CA GLN A 64 -9.42 0.14 2.11
C GLN A 64 -9.41 1.18 0.99
N SER A 65 -8.49 1.06 0.02
CA SER A 65 -8.41 1.95 -1.14
C SER A 65 -9.69 1.92 -1.97
N LEU A 66 -10.30 0.75 -2.15
CA LEU A 66 -11.55 0.59 -2.88
C LEU A 66 -12.73 1.25 -2.15
N ILE A 67 -12.85 1.06 -0.84
CA ILE A 67 -13.90 1.70 -0.04
C ILE A 67 -13.72 3.23 -0.11
N ASN A 68 -12.49 3.73 0.13
CA ASN A 68 -12.20 5.16 0.06
C ASN A 68 -12.50 5.73 -1.35
N TYR A 69 -12.23 4.98 -2.42
CA TYR A 69 -12.59 5.35 -3.79
C TYR A 69 -14.11 5.54 -3.96
N PHE A 70 -14.93 4.67 -3.36
CA PHE A 70 -16.40 4.82 -3.41
C PHE A 70 -16.90 6.04 -2.62
N PHE A 71 -16.20 6.46 -1.56
CA PHE A 71 -16.51 7.70 -0.86
C PHE A 71 -16.13 8.92 -1.70
N ASP A 72 -14.92 8.94 -2.26
CA ASP A 72 -14.41 10.03 -3.10
C ASP A 72 -15.24 10.21 -4.39
N SER A 73 -15.57 9.13 -5.08
CA SER A 73 -16.44 9.17 -6.29
C SER A 73 -17.85 9.71 -6.03
N LYS A 74 -18.31 9.65 -4.77
CA LYS A 74 -19.59 10.24 -4.32
C LYS A 74 -19.41 11.62 -3.69
N ASN A 75 -18.20 12.19 -3.72
CA ASN A 75 -17.82 13.43 -3.04
C ASN A 75 -18.20 13.43 -1.54
N LYS A 76 -18.08 12.27 -0.87
CA LYS A 76 -18.37 12.13 0.56
C LYS A 76 -17.07 12.04 1.35
N PRO A 77 -16.97 12.76 2.49
CA PRO A 77 -15.81 12.62 3.36
C PRO A 77 -15.75 11.22 3.96
N ILE A 78 -14.55 10.72 4.18
CA ILE A 78 -14.32 9.42 4.83
C ILE A 78 -14.64 9.56 6.33
N PRO A 79 -15.56 8.76 6.89
CA PRO A 79 -15.88 8.84 8.31
C PRO A 79 -14.70 8.43 9.20
N LYS A 80 -14.40 9.19 10.26
CA LYS A 80 -13.29 8.88 11.17
C LYS A 80 -13.40 7.51 11.85
N TRP A 81 -14.61 7.06 12.15
CA TRP A 81 -14.84 5.72 12.72
C TRP A 81 -14.41 4.60 11.76
N LEU A 82 -14.51 4.83 10.45
CA LEU A 82 -14.10 3.85 9.45
C LEU A 82 -12.57 3.70 9.41
N ILE A 83 -11.84 4.80 9.63
CA ILE A 83 -10.38 4.78 9.80
C ILE A 83 -9.97 3.93 11.01
N CYS A 84 -10.69 4.05 12.14
CA CYS A 84 -10.46 3.20 13.31
C CYS A 84 -10.70 1.72 12.99
N ILE A 85 -11.74 1.40 12.22
CA ILE A 85 -12.00 0.02 11.80
C ILE A 85 -10.85 -0.52 10.95
N TYR A 86 -10.33 0.26 9.99
CA TYR A 86 -9.17 -0.16 9.19
C TYR A 86 -7.95 -0.46 10.06
N ALA A 87 -7.64 0.43 11.02
CA ALA A 87 -6.53 0.25 11.93
C ALA A 87 -6.67 -1.03 12.78
N VAL A 88 -7.85 -1.24 13.38
CA VAL A 88 -8.11 -2.44 14.19
C VAL A 88 -8.05 -3.71 13.33
N ALA A 89 -8.65 -3.69 12.13
CA ALA A 89 -8.63 -4.84 11.22
C ALA A 89 -7.20 -5.21 10.80
N ILE A 90 -6.35 -4.22 10.51
CA ILE A 90 -4.94 -4.43 10.17
C ILE A 90 -4.19 -5.08 11.33
N ILE A 91 -4.36 -4.57 12.56
CA ILE A 91 -3.68 -5.11 13.75
C ILE A 91 -4.12 -6.55 13.98
N VAL A 92 -5.42 -6.81 14.04
CA VAL A 92 -5.97 -8.14 14.32
C VAL A 92 -5.56 -9.14 13.24
N LEU A 93 -5.68 -8.78 11.97
CA LEU A 93 -5.33 -9.68 10.87
C LEU A 93 -3.84 -10.04 10.88
N ASN A 94 -2.96 -9.05 11.00
CA ASN A 94 -1.52 -9.31 10.95
C ASN A 94 -1.04 -10.09 12.19
N LEU A 95 -1.60 -9.84 13.38
CA LEU A 95 -1.31 -10.65 14.57
C LEU A 95 -1.78 -12.10 14.38
N TRP A 96 -2.96 -12.31 13.80
CA TRP A 96 -3.47 -13.64 13.53
C TRP A 96 -2.61 -14.38 12.50
N VAL A 97 -2.34 -13.77 11.36
CA VAL A 97 -1.58 -14.39 10.25
C VAL A 97 -0.13 -14.69 10.66
N SER A 98 0.48 -13.84 11.49
CA SER A 98 1.83 -14.09 12.00
C SER A 98 1.90 -15.08 13.17
N GLY A 99 0.76 -15.58 13.65
CA GLY A 99 0.70 -16.51 14.78
C GLY A 99 1.00 -15.87 16.14
N GLY A 100 0.86 -14.55 16.26
CA GLY A 100 1.11 -13.80 17.49
C GLY A 100 1.97 -12.54 17.26
N VAL A 101 2.62 -12.06 18.33
CA VAL A 101 3.48 -10.87 18.24
C VAL A 101 4.87 -11.31 17.79
N THR A 102 5.21 -11.00 16.53
CA THR A 102 6.55 -11.22 15.98
C THR A 102 7.17 -9.88 15.58
N TRP A 103 8.50 -9.78 15.62
CA TRP A 103 9.20 -8.55 15.21
C TRP A 103 8.84 -8.11 13.79
N LEU A 104 8.85 -9.03 12.83
CA LEU A 104 8.46 -8.76 11.44
C LEU A 104 6.97 -8.45 11.32
N GLY A 105 6.10 -9.13 12.07
CA GLY A 105 4.66 -8.83 12.09
C GLY A 105 4.37 -7.42 12.60
N MET A 106 5.09 -6.97 13.63
CA MET A 106 4.97 -5.60 14.15
C MET A 106 5.40 -4.56 13.11
N LEU A 107 6.46 -4.82 12.35
CA LEU A 107 6.88 -3.94 11.26
C LEU A 107 5.80 -3.82 10.17
N VAL A 108 5.17 -4.94 9.79
CA VAL A 108 4.05 -4.94 8.83
C VAL A 108 2.85 -4.16 9.38
N ILE A 109 2.54 -4.31 10.67
CA ILE A 109 1.47 -3.54 11.33
C ILE A 109 1.77 -2.05 11.24
N VAL A 110 2.97 -1.62 11.62
CA VAL A 110 3.36 -0.21 11.57
C VAL A 110 3.31 0.31 10.13
N ALA A 111 3.87 -0.42 9.17
CA ALA A 111 3.79 -0.05 7.75
C ALA A 111 2.34 0.09 7.30
N SER A 112 1.48 -0.87 7.63
CA SER A 112 0.07 -0.87 7.24
C SER A 112 -0.70 0.28 7.91
N LEU A 113 -0.41 0.62 9.17
CA LEU A 113 -1.01 1.77 9.84
C LEU A 113 -0.58 3.10 9.22
N VAL A 114 0.69 3.23 8.81
CA VAL A 114 1.17 4.38 8.02
C VAL A 114 0.43 4.44 6.67
N PHE A 115 0.15 3.30 6.05
CA PHE A 115 -0.66 3.25 4.84
C PHE A 115 -2.09 3.74 5.08
N VAL A 116 -2.71 3.41 6.21
CA VAL A 116 -4.04 3.95 6.58
C VAL A 116 -4.03 5.48 6.58
N LEU A 117 -2.99 6.08 7.18
CA LEU A 117 -2.83 7.52 7.20
C LEU A 117 -2.58 8.08 5.79
N CYS A 118 -1.79 7.38 4.99
CA CYS A 118 -1.44 7.76 3.63
C CYS A 118 -2.68 7.94 2.75
N ILE A 119 -3.53 6.92 2.63
CA ILE A 119 -4.71 6.97 1.74
C ILE A 119 -5.92 7.68 2.35
N GLY A 120 -5.81 8.13 3.60
CA GLY A 120 -6.78 9.01 4.26
C GLY A 120 -6.54 10.50 4.04
N GLN A 121 -5.49 10.89 3.31
CA GLN A 121 -5.20 12.30 3.04
C GLN A 121 -6.09 12.87 1.93
N GLU A 122 -6.56 14.10 2.12
CA GLU A 122 -7.30 14.87 1.11
C GLU A 122 -6.37 15.59 0.13
N ASN A 123 -5.09 15.78 0.51
CA ASN A 123 -4.10 16.50 -0.28
C ASN A 123 -3.04 15.52 -0.81
N GLY A 124 -2.84 15.51 -2.13
CA GLY A 124 -1.84 14.66 -2.80
C GLY A 124 -0.40 14.86 -2.32
N ALA A 125 -0.01 16.07 -1.89
CA ALA A 125 1.32 16.31 -1.33
C ALA A 125 1.53 15.59 0.00
N LYS A 126 0.52 15.67 0.89
CA LYS A 126 0.53 14.91 2.15
C LYS A 126 0.50 13.41 1.88
N TYR A 127 -0.32 12.95 0.94
CA TYR A 127 -0.34 11.55 0.48
C TYR A 127 1.06 11.09 0.05
N ARG A 128 1.78 11.88 -0.76
CA ARG A 128 3.12 11.52 -1.24
C ARG A 128 4.15 11.44 -0.11
N ILE A 129 4.14 12.37 0.85
CA ILE A 129 5.02 12.32 2.03
C ILE A 129 4.78 11.02 2.81
N TRP A 130 3.51 10.70 3.11
CA TRP A 130 3.18 9.47 3.81
C TRP A 130 3.48 8.22 2.99
N THR A 131 3.38 8.29 1.67
CA THR A 131 3.78 7.21 0.75
C THR A 131 5.28 6.94 0.85
N VAL A 132 6.12 7.99 0.89
CA VAL A 132 7.57 7.83 1.07
C VAL A 132 7.89 7.13 2.38
N VAL A 133 7.29 7.56 3.49
CA VAL A 133 7.47 6.92 4.80
C VAL A 133 7.00 5.46 4.76
N ASN A 134 5.85 5.20 4.14
CA ASN A 134 5.32 3.86 3.98
C ASN A 134 6.25 2.95 3.18
N MET A 135 6.82 3.45 2.08
CA MET A 135 7.71 2.67 1.22
C MET A 135 9.04 2.36 1.89
N ILE A 136 9.58 3.26 2.72
CA ILE A 136 10.80 2.98 3.50
C ILE A 136 10.56 1.79 4.45
N LEU A 137 9.40 1.76 5.12
CA LEU A 137 9.03 0.66 6.01
C LEU A 137 8.85 -0.67 5.25
N TRP A 138 8.18 -0.64 4.10
CA TRP A 138 7.99 -1.82 3.26
C TRP A 138 9.30 -2.35 2.66
N CYS A 139 10.18 -1.48 2.15
CA CYS A 139 11.52 -1.88 1.70
C CYS A 139 12.32 -2.54 2.83
N THR A 140 12.22 -1.98 4.05
CA THR A 140 12.87 -2.57 5.23
C THR A 140 12.30 -3.96 5.52
N TYR A 141 10.97 -4.12 5.49
CA TYR A 141 10.31 -5.40 5.67
C TYR A 141 10.72 -6.42 4.60
N ASP A 142 10.75 -6.04 3.32
CA ASP A 142 11.08 -6.96 2.23
C ASP A 142 12.51 -7.49 2.34
N VAL A 143 13.46 -6.62 2.71
CA VAL A 143 14.86 -7.04 2.96
C VAL A 143 14.94 -7.99 4.14
N LEU A 144 14.31 -7.67 5.26
CA LEU A 144 14.38 -8.49 6.48
C LEU A 144 13.60 -9.82 6.37
N SER A 145 12.55 -9.87 5.56
CA SER A 145 11.74 -11.07 5.32
C SER A 145 12.21 -11.93 4.15
N GLY A 146 13.21 -11.46 3.37
CA GLY A 146 13.68 -12.12 2.16
C GLY A 146 12.70 -12.02 0.98
N ALA A 147 11.66 -11.19 1.08
CA ALA A 147 10.62 -11.01 0.07
C ALA A 147 11.06 -10.06 -1.06
N TYR A 148 12.16 -10.38 -1.75
CA TYR A 148 12.76 -9.52 -2.79
C TYR A 148 11.81 -9.17 -3.95
N ASN A 149 10.79 -9.99 -4.20
CA ASN A 149 9.76 -9.67 -5.19
C ASN A 149 8.93 -8.42 -4.81
N GLY A 150 8.74 -8.18 -3.50
CA GLY A 150 8.14 -6.95 -2.98
C GLY A 150 9.06 -5.75 -3.15
N LEU A 151 10.36 -5.95 -2.94
CA LEU A 151 11.36 -4.89 -3.05
C LEU A 151 11.41 -4.29 -4.46
N ILE A 152 11.24 -5.13 -5.49
CA ILE A 152 11.13 -4.69 -6.90
C ILE A 152 9.94 -3.75 -7.14
N VAL A 153 8.91 -3.81 -6.29
CA VAL A 153 7.75 -2.90 -6.37
C VAL A 153 7.96 -1.68 -5.47
N HIS A 154 8.32 -1.88 -4.21
CA HIS A 154 8.38 -0.81 -3.23
C HIS A 154 9.56 0.16 -3.46
N PHE A 155 10.71 -0.33 -3.93
CA PHE A 155 11.87 0.53 -4.15
C PHE A 155 11.68 1.50 -5.34
N PRO A 156 11.24 1.06 -6.54
CA PRO A 156 10.94 2.01 -7.61
C PRO A 156 9.79 2.95 -7.25
N LEU A 157 8.81 2.49 -6.47
CA LEU A 157 7.73 3.35 -5.98
C LEU A 157 8.22 4.45 -5.03
N LEU A 158 9.18 4.14 -4.15
CA LEU A 158 9.84 5.14 -3.32
C LEU A 158 10.44 6.25 -4.21
N ILE A 159 11.17 5.87 -5.25
CA ILE A 159 11.77 6.81 -6.21
C ILE A 159 10.69 7.62 -6.93
N SER A 160 9.65 6.98 -7.47
CA SER A 160 8.57 7.66 -8.18
C SER A 160 7.79 8.62 -7.29
N SER A 161 7.63 8.30 -6.00
CA SER A 161 6.94 9.18 -5.05
C SER A 161 7.78 10.43 -4.75
N ILE A 162 9.10 10.28 -4.60
CA ILE A 162 10.03 11.42 -4.47
C ILE A 162 9.99 12.31 -5.73
N ILE A 163 10.02 11.70 -6.92
CA ILE A 163 9.89 12.43 -8.19
C ILE A 163 8.56 13.18 -8.25
N GLY A 164 7.46 12.53 -7.88
CA GLY A 164 6.13 13.13 -7.83
C GLY A 164 6.08 14.37 -6.92
N MET A 165 6.76 14.32 -5.78
CA MET A 165 6.88 15.49 -4.89
C MET A 165 7.62 16.64 -5.55
N ILE A 166 8.74 16.36 -6.23
CA ILE A 166 9.55 17.40 -6.90
C ILE A 166 8.77 18.07 -8.03
N ILE A 167 7.95 17.33 -8.77
CA ILE A 167 7.22 17.85 -9.95
C ILE A 167 5.92 18.56 -9.56
N HIS A 168 5.19 18.06 -8.55
CA HIS A 168 3.81 18.48 -8.30
C HIS A 168 3.57 19.20 -6.97
N ASP A 169 4.49 19.14 -6.00
CA ASP A 169 4.27 19.65 -4.64
C ASP A 169 5.14 20.88 -4.32
N ARG A 170 5.66 21.56 -5.35
CA ARG A 170 6.37 22.84 -5.26
C ARG A 170 5.42 24.02 -5.32
#